data_AF-A0A2V5RMZ3-F1
#
_entry.id   AF-A0A2V5RMZ3-F1
#
_cell.length_a   1.000
_cell.length_b   1.000
_cell.length_c   1.000
_cell.angle_alpha   90.00
_cell.angle_beta   90.00
_cell.angle_gamma   90.00
#
_symmetry.space_group_name_H-M   'P 1'
#
loop_
_entity.id
_entity.type
_entity.pdbx_description
1 polymer ?
#
loop_
_entity_poly.entity_id
_entity_poly.type
_entity_poly.pdbx_seq_one_letter_code
_entity_poly.pdbx_strand_id
1 'polypeptide(L)'
;MKRRNQAETEEPSRTGLMDYGTYEPYDEPYARPRRRTNYFAWTLAILLLMGFALAAWLGSFYIFDQPERPDSYRILQKLHKIEPPKRFELTAAPAGEFLNPQQLYERYVGMGAAELARANAELTRNYIRNYQQVRGLVPYVVGRYTIVATRELGAGDVFTSGMVALTHAIDNGELLMEHVYPASPEALPLMKQTLSVGLEVKLERTHDISAVIHADRLVDGRMMVTVVPLLYGSYTVTRGLGTFRLQPPLSLNLAAGWPLFKSHERSVIEQRYAEYRQKAAATQQGGPVPIPGLSQSATPPPAQNELVRVEQARPVQGFSPPPVLAKNDKLAKPTPLPKGKRGKKPTPPPKATPAPAMLAQKPGAPSPTPITIASARTPPPGIPPEPAIQPVAQAPSVPAATPVPVLPAQPAPAETANVALASNAGGGSWKTFPPGKMPLGRLIGTGDLRDVAERGLAGERIYLKGQFVVNFSDANKAVMRPRAKLTDKVLHFGGGSSTRIVVEFPNGYTPPPQGAVVNRDELRPYEITEVRKQEDGQLNVFVREIMQPN
;
A
#
# COMPACT_ATOMS: atom_id res chain seq x y z
N MET A 1 28.64 124.12 49.18
CA MET A 1 29.48 124.49 50.34
C MET A 1 29.26 123.48 51.48
N LYS A 2 30.00 123.61 52.60
CA LYS A 2 29.76 123.06 53.97
C LYS A 2 28.30 122.60 54.25
N ARG A 3 27.97 121.58 55.05
CA ARG A 3 28.65 120.61 55.96
C ARG A 3 27.63 119.45 56.17
N ARG A 4 28.01 118.17 56.34
CA ARG A 4 28.58 117.47 57.52
C ARG A 4 27.59 117.30 58.70
N ASN A 5 27.53 116.07 59.22
CA ASN A 5 26.83 115.56 60.42
C ASN A 5 25.31 115.38 60.32
N GLN A 6 24.65 114.59 61.18
CA GLN A 6 24.91 113.23 61.73
C GLN A 6 23.69 112.84 62.62
N ALA A 7 23.25 111.59 62.56
CA ALA A 7 22.44 110.87 63.56
C ALA A 7 21.29 111.61 64.30
N GLU A 8 20.06 111.18 64.05
CA GLU A 8 19.04 111.04 65.09
C GLU A 8 18.27 109.74 64.84
N THR A 9 17.85 109.04 65.91
CA THR A 9 17.31 107.67 65.83
C THR A 9 15.88 107.66 66.37
N GLU A 10 14.89 107.69 65.47
CA GLU A 10 13.48 107.66 65.85
C GLU A 10 12.87 106.26 65.79
N GLU A 11 12.10 105.94 66.82
CA GLU A 11 11.01 104.96 66.84
C GLU A 11 9.81 105.63 67.55
N PRO A 12 8.55 105.19 67.37
CA PRO A 12 8.08 104.13 66.49
C PRO A 12 6.82 104.49 65.67
N SER A 13 6.23 103.47 65.03
CA SER A 13 4.81 103.36 64.64
C SER A 13 4.29 104.13 63.41
N ARG A 14 4.23 103.43 62.27
CA ARG A 14 2.91 103.17 61.64
C ARG A 14 2.87 101.94 60.74
N THR A 15 2.00 101.02 61.15
CA THR A 15 1.27 100.00 60.36
C THR A 15 1.36 100.05 58.83
N GLY A 16 1.61 98.88 58.22
CA GLY A 16 0.74 98.42 57.13
C GLY A 16 1.33 98.24 55.74
N LEU A 17 2.23 97.26 55.56
CA LEU A 17 2.21 96.43 54.35
C LEU A 17 2.53 94.98 54.73
N MET A 18 1.67 94.04 54.33
CA MET A 18 1.97 92.61 54.46
C MET A 18 2.85 92.20 53.29
N ASP A 19 4.08 91.79 53.58
CA ASP A 19 4.94 91.11 52.61
C ASP A 19 4.40 89.69 52.39
N TYR A 20 3.51 89.56 51.41
CA TYR A 20 2.95 88.26 51.01
C TYR A 20 4.04 87.48 50.28
N GLY A 21 4.63 86.53 51.02
CA GLY A 21 5.89 85.89 50.67
C GLY A 21 5.95 85.39 49.22
N THR A 22 7.11 85.66 48.60
CA THR A 22 7.52 85.12 47.30
C THR A 22 7.22 83.62 47.24
N TYR A 23 6.25 83.26 46.40
CA TYR A 23 5.78 81.89 46.28
C TYR A 23 6.84 81.05 45.55
N GLU A 24 7.74 80.42 46.31
CA GLU A 24 8.59 79.36 45.75
C GLU A 24 7.67 78.30 45.13
N PRO A 25 7.80 78.01 43.82
CA PRO A 25 7.11 76.86 43.25
C PRO A 25 7.71 75.61 43.89
N TYR A 26 6.87 74.81 44.57
CA TYR A 26 7.28 73.49 45.02
C TYR A 26 7.81 72.70 43.82
N ASP A 27 9.10 72.36 43.83
CA ASP A 27 9.70 71.45 42.86
C ASP A 27 9.06 70.07 43.01
N GLU A 28 8.04 69.77 42.19
CA GLU A 28 7.40 68.45 42.17
C GLU A 28 8.38 67.41 41.57
N PRO A 29 8.94 66.47 42.36
CA PRO A 29 9.96 65.54 41.87
C PRO A 29 9.38 64.40 41.00
N TYR A 30 8.13 64.56 40.52
CA TYR A 30 7.36 63.56 39.80
C TYR A 30 6.76 64.07 38.48
N ALA A 31 7.36 65.10 37.88
CA ALA A 31 7.15 65.47 36.48
C ALA A 31 7.65 64.36 35.51
N ARG A 32 6.97 63.20 35.49
CA ARG A 32 7.28 62.07 34.59
C ARG A 32 7.35 62.60 33.15
N PRO A 33 8.42 62.32 32.39
CA PRO A 33 8.56 62.85 31.04
C PRO A 33 7.35 62.45 30.21
N ARG A 34 6.63 63.47 29.69
CA ARG A 34 5.29 63.36 29.09
C ARG A 34 5.38 62.63 27.75
N ARG A 35 5.53 61.30 27.82
CA ARG A 35 5.85 60.38 26.72
C ARG A 35 4.82 60.54 25.61
N ARG A 36 5.16 61.32 24.58
CA ARG A 36 4.30 61.57 23.42
C ARG A 36 4.17 60.30 22.60
N THR A 37 3.22 59.44 22.96
CA THR A 37 2.80 58.29 22.17
C THR A 37 2.44 58.79 20.77
N ASN A 38 3.26 58.43 19.77
CA ASN A 38 2.99 58.81 18.39
C ASN A 38 1.83 57.96 17.86
N TYR A 39 0.60 58.45 18.06
CA TYR A 39 -0.62 57.74 17.70
C TYR A 39 -0.66 57.37 16.21
N PHE A 40 -0.10 58.19 15.32
CA PHE A 40 -0.01 57.87 13.88
C PHE A 40 0.86 56.64 13.62
N ALA A 41 2.04 56.58 14.24
CA ALA A 41 2.92 55.41 14.15
C ALA A 41 2.28 54.16 14.76
N TRP A 42 1.51 54.30 15.86
CA TRP A 42 0.75 53.20 16.44
C TRP A 42 -0.42 52.75 15.56
N THR A 43 -1.16 53.65 14.91
CA THR A 43 -2.20 53.26 13.94
C THR A 43 -1.61 52.54 12.73
N LEU A 44 -0.45 52.98 12.23
CA LEU A 44 0.26 52.29 11.14
C LEU A 44 0.72 50.89 11.57
N ALA A 45 1.26 50.75 12.78
CA ALA A 45 1.66 49.45 13.34
C ALA A 45 0.45 48.52 13.53
N ILE A 46 -0.68 49.02 14.02
CA ILE A 46 -1.92 48.24 14.19
C ILE A 46 -2.48 47.79 12.83
N LEU A 47 -2.49 48.67 11.82
CA LEU A 47 -2.91 48.30 10.46
C LEU A 47 -2.00 47.23 9.84
N LEU A 48 -0.68 47.35 10.03
CA LEU A 48 0.30 46.36 9.57
C LEU A 48 0.09 45.02 10.29
N LEU A 49 -0.13 45.03 11.61
CA LEU A 49 -0.43 43.84 12.40
C LEU A 49 -1.77 43.18 12.01
N MET A 50 -2.81 43.96 11.70
CA MET A 50 -4.07 43.40 11.16
C MET A 50 -3.86 42.80 9.76
N GLY A 51 -3.13 43.47 8.88
CA GLY A 51 -2.76 42.93 7.56
C GLY A 51 -1.96 41.63 7.68
N PHE A 52 -0.99 41.56 8.59
CA PHE A 52 -0.22 40.36 8.88
C PHE A 52 -1.09 39.24 9.47
N ALA A 53 -2.00 39.55 10.40
CA ALA A 53 -2.91 38.57 10.99
C ALA A 53 -3.87 37.97 9.93
N LEU A 54 -4.42 38.80 9.05
CA LEU A 54 -5.26 38.35 7.92
C LEU A 54 -4.45 37.53 6.91
N ALA A 55 -3.23 37.95 6.58
CA ALA A 55 -2.34 37.20 5.69
C ALA A 55 -1.93 35.84 6.28
N ALA A 56 -1.64 35.77 7.58
CA ALA A 56 -1.32 34.52 8.28
C ALA A 56 -2.55 33.59 8.35
N TRP A 57 -3.75 34.14 8.58
CA TRP A 57 -5.01 33.39 8.62
C TRP A 57 -5.38 32.80 7.25
N LEU A 58 -5.30 33.61 6.18
CA LEU A 58 -5.52 33.15 4.80
C LEU A 58 -4.42 32.18 4.33
N GLY A 59 -3.16 32.47 4.67
CA GLY A 59 -2.00 31.61 4.38
C GLY A 59 -2.10 30.24 5.07
N SER A 60 -2.68 30.19 6.28
CA SER A 60 -2.99 28.94 6.97
C SER A 60 -3.95 28.07 6.12
N PHE A 61 -5.11 28.61 5.70
CA PHE A 61 -6.03 27.88 4.83
C PHE A 61 -5.39 27.43 3.51
N TYR A 62 -4.59 28.29 2.89
CA TYR A 62 -3.85 27.97 1.67
C TYR A 62 -2.90 26.78 1.85
N ILE A 63 -2.11 26.77 2.93
CA ILE A 63 -1.13 25.71 3.21
C ILE A 63 -1.82 24.40 3.61
N PHE A 64 -2.78 24.44 4.54
CA PHE A 64 -3.42 23.23 5.05
C PHE A 64 -4.45 22.63 4.08
N ASP A 65 -5.18 23.44 3.30
CA ASP A 65 -6.14 22.87 2.35
C ASP A 65 -5.49 22.34 1.06
N GLN A 66 -4.34 22.86 0.62
CA GLN A 66 -3.76 22.55 -0.69
C GLN A 66 -2.44 21.73 -0.59
N PRO A 67 -2.43 20.52 -0.01
CA PRO A 67 -1.22 19.70 0.14
C PRO A 67 -0.67 19.20 -1.20
N GLU A 68 -1.42 19.31 -2.30
CA GLU A 68 -0.96 19.05 -3.66
C GLU A 68 0.07 20.05 -4.19
N ARG A 69 0.24 21.22 -3.53
CA ARG A 69 1.24 22.22 -3.92
C ARG A 69 2.61 21.93 -3.28
N PRO A 70 3.73 22.07 -4.01
CA PRO A 70 5.04 21.61 -3.54
C PRO A 70 5.50 22.30 -2.25
N ASP A 71 5.25 23.60 -2.10
CA ASP A 71 5.65 24.35 -0.90
C ASP A 71 4.73 24.04 0.29
N SER A 72 3.42 23.95 0.06
CA SER A 72 2.45 23.49 1.06
C SER A 72 2.80 22.09 1.57
N TYR A 73 3.08 21.14 0.66
CA TYR A 73 3.53 19.79 0.99
C TYR A 73 4.79 19.79 1.85
N ARG A 74 5.83 20.53 1.45
CA ARG A 74 7.10 20.65 2.19
C ARG A 74 6.90 21.23 3.60
N ILE A 75 5.99 22.20 3.77
CA ILE A 75 5.64 22.76 5.08
C ILE A 75 4.89 21.72 5.93
N LEU A 76 3.86 21.08 5.38
CA LEU A 76 3.04 20.08 6.09
C LEU A 76 3.84 18.82 6.46
N GLN A 77 4.80 18.41 5.63
CA GLN A 77 5.73 17.32 5.91
C GLN A 77 6.65 17.68 7.09
N LYS A 78 7.24 18.89 7.11
CA LYS A 78 8.06 19.39 8.24
C LYS A 78 7.27 19.54 9.54
N LEU A 79 5.96 19.82 9.45
CA LEU A 79 5.05 19.90 10.60
C LEU A 79 4.47 18.52 11.02
N HIS A 80 4.87 17.43 10.35
CA HIS A 80 4.32 16.08 10.53
C HIS A 80 2.78 16.03 10.48
N LYS A 81 2.17 16.81 9.56
CA LYS A 81 0.71 16.89 9.36
C LYS A 81 0.20 16.11 8.15
N ILE A 82 1.09 15.64 7.28
CA ILE A 82 0.79 14.63 6.26
C ILE A 82 1.27 13.28 6.80
N GLU A 83 0.37 12.31 6.85
CA GLU A 83 0.76 10.91 7.02
C GLU A 83 1.42 10.39 5.73
N PRO A 84 2.48 9.59 5.78
CA PRO A 84 2.99 8.91 4.60
C PRO A 84 1.88 8.11 3.88
N PRO A 85 1.95 7.98 2.54
CA PRO A 85 1.10 7.07 1.78
C PRO A 85 0.97 5.69 2.45
N LYS A 86 -0.26 5.21 2.57
CA LYS A 86 -0.61 3.95 3.24
C LYS A 86 -0.87 2.84 2.23
N ARG A 87 -0.55 1.62 2.63
CA ARG A 87 -0.97 0.40 1.93
C ARG A 87 -2.42 0.09 2.32
N PHE A 88 -3.27 -0.09 1.32
CA PHE A 88 -4.64 -0.53 1.51
C PHE A 88 -4.75 -2.06 1.41
N GLU A 89 -5.82 -2.61 1.95
CA GLU A 89 -6.24 -4.00 1.73
C GLU A 89 -7.41 -4.01 0.74
N LEU A 90 -7.62 -5.12 0.02
CA LEU A 90 -8.59 -5.21 -1.07
C LEU A 90 -10.02 -4.82 -0.64
N THR A 91 -10.41 -5.15 0.60
CA THR A 91 -11.71 -4.81 1.21
C THR A 91 -11.73 -3.49 2.01
N ALA A 92 -10.57 -2.87 2.22
CA ALA A 92 -10.40 -1.61 2.95
C ALA A 92 -10.00 -0.44 2.04
N ALA A 93 -9.92 -0.67 0.72
CA ALA A 93 -9.65 0.35 -0.26
C ALA A 93 -10.78 1.40 -0.32
N PRO A 94 -10.49 2.65 -0.73
CA PRO A 94 -11.50 3.69 -0.88
C PRO A 94 -12.60 3.32 -1.87
N ALA A 95 -13.81 3.85 -1.64
CA ALA A 95 -14.90 3.73 -2.60
C ALA A 95 -14.51 4.37 -3.94
N GLY A 96 -14.64 3.59 -5.02
CA GLY A 96 -14.15 3.99 -6.32
C GLY A 96 -14.86 3.32 -7.49
N GLU A 97 -14.63 3.90 -8.66
CA GLU A 97 -15.16 3.49 -9.95
C GLU A 97 -14.03 2.89 -10.80
N PHE A 98 -14.33 1.85 -11.57
CA PHE A 98 -13.35 1.15 -12.37
C PHE A 98 -13.55 1.52 -13.84
N LEU A 99 -12.55 2.18 -14.41
CA LEU A 99 -12.60 2.85 -15.71
C LEU A 99 -11.68 2.14 -16.70
N ASN A 100 -12.23 1.81 -17.87
CA ASN A 100 -11.48 1.22 -18.98
C ASN A 100 -10.73 2.32 -19.79
N PRO A 101 -9.86 1.94 -20.76
CA PRO A 101 -9.07 2.91 -21.52
C PRO A 101 -9.87 3.95 -22.32
N GLN A 102 -11.10 3.62 -22.73
CA GLN A 102 -11.97 4.55 -23.44
C GLN A 102 -12.62 5.54 -22.46
N GLN A 103 -13.15 5.05 -21.34
CA GLN A 103 -13.80 5.87 -20.29
C GLN A 103 -12.83 6.85 -19.63
N LEU A 104 -11.57 6.46 -19.47
CA LEU A 104 -10.50 7.35 -18.99
C LEU A 104 -10.20 8.47 -19.99
N TYR A 105 -10.11 8.14 -21.28
CA TYR A 105 -9.90 9.12 -22.33
C TYR A 105 -11.07 10.09 -22.44
N GLU A 106 -12.30 9.61 -22.63
CA GLU A 106 -13.53 10.41 -22.75
C GLU A 106 -13.71 11.36 -21.56
N ARG A 107 -13.43 10.91 -20.34
CA ARG A 107 -13.51 11.71 -19.12
C ARG A 107 -12.59 12.93 -19.14
N TYR A 108 -11.32 12.76 -19.50
CA TYR A 108 -10.32 13.82 -19.36
C TYR A 108 -10.12 14.62 -20.65
N VAL A 109 -10.41 14.07 -21.83
CA VAL A 109 -10.28 14.76 -23.12
C VAL A 109 -11.34 15.86 -23.30
N GLY A 110 -12.49 15.75 -22.63
CA GLY A 110 -13.51 16.82 -22.59
C GLY A 110 -13.14 18.02 -21.70
N MET A 111 -12.25 17.84 -20.73
CA MET A 111 -11.97 18.87 -19.72
C MET A 111 -11.13 20.03 -20.25
N GLY A 112 -11.56 21.27 -19.98
CA GLY A 112 -10.76 22.46 -20.25
C GLY A 112 -9.48 22.50 -19.40
N ALA A 113 -8.43 23.21 -19.83
CA ALA A 113 -7.14 23.22 -19.12
C ALA A 113 -7.24 23.61 -17.63
N ALA A 114 -8.08 24.59 -17.30
CA ALA A 114 -8.33 25.02 -15.92
C ALA A 114 -9.19 24.03 -15.10
N GLU A 115 -9.96 23.16 -15.77
CA GLU A 115 -10.76 22.10 -15.16
C GLU A 115 -9.92 20.86 -14.92
N LEU A 116 -9.14 20.42 -15.92
CA LEU A 116 -8.16 19.34 -15.80
C LEU A 116 -7.13 19.65 -14.68
N ALA A 117 -6.68 20.91 -14.56
CA ALA A 117 -5.82 21.33 -13.46
C ALA A 117 -6.49 21.23 -12.07
N ARG A 118 -7.81 21.45 -11.96
CA ARG A 118 -8.58 21.26 -10.72
C ARG A 118 -8.75 19.76 -10.41
N ALA A 119 -9.08 18.96 -11.43
CA ALA A 119 -9.17 17.51 -11.30
C ALA A 119 -7.83 16.91 -10.84
N ASN A 120 -6.72 17.28 -11.47
CA ASN A 120 -5.38 16.83 -11.08
C ASN A 120 -5.00 17.26 -9.65
N ALA A 121 -5.36 18.47 -9.24
CA ALA A 121 -5.18 18.92 -7.86
C ALA A 121 -5.98 18.04 -6.87
N GLU A 122 -7.23 17.69 -7.18
CA GLU A 122 -8.06 16.81 -6.35
C GLU A 122 -7.55 15.35 -6.33
N LEU A 123 -7.15 14.79 -7.48
CA LEU A 123 -6.57 13.44 -7.56
C LEU A 123 -5.25 13.33 -6.76
N THR A 124 -4.35 14.29 -6.93
CA THR A 124 -3.08 14.35 -6.17
C THR A 124 -3.35 14.59 -4.67
N ARG A 125 -4.28 15.49 -4.31
CA ARG A 125 -4.69 15.73 -2.92
C ARG A 125 -5.26 14.48 -2.26
N ASN A 126 -6.10 13.73 -2.97
CA ASN A 126 -6.73 12.50 -2.49
C ASN A 126 -5.67 11.42 -2.20
N TYR A 127 -4.68 11.24 -3.09
CA TYR A 127 -3.55 10.34 -2.84
C TYR A 127 -2.73 10.77 -1.60
N ILE A 128 -2.37 12.06 -1.49
CA ILE A 128 -1.57 12.59 -0.37
C ILE A 128 -2.31 12.50 0.98
N ARG A 129 -3.63 12.72 1.00
CA ARG A 129 -4.48 12.60 2.21
C ARG A 129 -4.92 11.16 2.49
N ASN A 130 -4.26 10.15 1.91
CA ASN A 130 -4.61 8.72 2.08
C ASN A 130 -6.11 8.44 1.85
N TYR A 131 -6.73 9.15 0.91
CA TYR A 131 -8.13 9.06 0.54
C TYR A 131 -9.14 9.24 1.70
N GLN A 132 -8.73 9.87 2.81
CA GLN A 132 -9.58 10.06 4.01
C GLN A 132 -10.72 11.08 3.82
N GLN A 133 -10.66 11.90 2.76
CA GLN A 133 -11.57 13.03 2.51
C GLN A 133 -11.97 13.13 1.03
N VAL A 134 -12.06 11.99 0.33
CA VAL A 134 -12.46 11.94 -1.08
C VAL A 134 -13.87 12.52 -1.26
N ARG A 135 -14.04 13.32 -2.32
CA ARG A 135 -15.35 13.73 -2.84
C ARG A 135 -15.67 12.86 -4.05
N GLY A 136 -16.87 12.27 -4.08
CA GLY A 136 -17.25 11.32 -5.14
C GLY A 136 -16.53 9.98 -5.02
N LEU A 137 -16.09 9.43 -6.15
CA LEU A 137 -15.46 8.11 -6.27
C LEU A 137 -14.01 8.25 -6.71
N VAL A 138 -13.12 7.39 -6.21
CA VAL A 138 -11.74 7.29 -6.70
C VAL A 138 -11.72 6.60 -8.07
N PRO A 139 -11.10 7.19 -9.12
CA PRO A 139 -10.94 6.53 -10.41
C PRO A 139 -9.84 5.45 -10.35
N TYR A 140 -10.23 4.19 -10.48
CA TYR A 140 -9.36 3.04 -10.64
C TYR A 140 -9.28 2.60 -12.10
N VAL A 141 -8.10 2.14 -12.51
CA VAL A 141 -7.81 1.74 -13.90
C VAL A 141 -8.00 0.24 -14.09
N VAL A 142 -8.70 -0.15 -15.15
CA VAL A 142 -8.82 -1.53 -15.62
C VAL A 142 -8.55 -1.65 -17.11
N GLY A 143 -8.26 -2.86 -17.59
CA GLY A 143 -8.01 -3.16 -19.00
C GLY A 143 -6.65 -3.82 -19.25
N ARG A 144 -6.18 -3.79 -20.50
CA ARG A 144 -4.89 -4.37 -20.91
C ARG A 144 -3.98 -3.29 -21.50
N TYR A 145 -2.72 -3.34 -21.09
CA TYR A 145 -1.71 -2.34 -21.44
C TYR A 145 -0.40 -3.03 -21.81
N THR A 146 0.24 -2.62 -22.90
CA THR A 146 1.57 -3.14 -23.29
C THR A 146 2.65 -2.16 -22.82
N ILE A 147 3.70 -2.67 -22.16
CA ILE A 147 4.86 -1.86 -21.77
C ILE A 147 5.63 -1.42 -23.01
N VAL A 148 5.84 -0.12 -23.14
CA VAL A 148 6.58 0.52 -24.25
C VAL A 148 7.95 1.02 -23.80
N ALA A 149 8.08 1.48 -22.56
CA ALA A 149 9.37 1.74 -21.92
C ALA A 149 9.27 1.63 -20.39
N THR A 150 10.42 1.51 -19.74
CA THR A 150 10.54 1.47 -18.28
C THR A 150 11.73 2.30 -17.82
N ARG A 151 11.55 3.08 -16.77
CA ARG A 151 12.61 3.89 -16.14
C ARG A 151 12.68 3.62 -14.65
N GLU A 152 13.89 3.72 -14.10
CA GLU A 152 14.12 3.81 -12.66
C GLU A 152 13.73 5.19 -12.14
N LEU A 153 13.12 5.23 -10.97
CA LEU A 153 12.68 6.47 -10.32
C LEU A 153 13.76 6.98 -9.37
N GLY A 154 14.24 8.21 -9.60
CA GLY A 154 15.30 8.83 -8.82
C GLY A 154 14.80 9.95 -7.89
N ALA A 155 15.70 10.54 -7.09
CA ALA A 155 15.36 11.65 -6.20
C ALA A 155 14.82 12.92 -6.92
N GLY A 156 15.07 13.04 -8.23
CA GLY A 156 14.54 14.09 -9.10
C GLY A 156 13.12 13.82 -9.65
N ASP A 157 12.55 12.63 -9.43
CA ASP A 157 11.18 12.27 -9.81
C ASP A 157 10.20 12.52 -8.65
N VAL A 158 8.89 12.60 -8.94
CA VAL A 158 7.86 12.79 -7.90
C VAL A 158 7.83 11.63 -6.89
N PHE A 159 8.12 10.41 -7.37
CA PHE A 159 8.38 9.24 -6.55
C PHE A 159 9.89 9.03 -6.48
N THR A 160 10.49 9.02 -5.29
CA THR A 160 11.96 9.06 -5.17
C THR A 160 12.65 7.69 -5.24
N SER A 161 11.90 6.60 -5.43
CA SER A 161 12.41 5.25 -5.63
C SER A 161 11.34 4.32 -6.22
N GLY A 162 11.76 3.26 -6.91
CA GLY A 162 10.90 2.34 -7.65
C GLY A 162 11.21 2.32 -9.16
N MET A 163 10.27 1.80 -9.94
CA MET A 163 10.26 1.91 -11.41
C MET A 163 8.98 2.61 -11.88
N VAL A 164 8.99 3.19 -13.07
CA VAL A 164 7.77 3.59 -13.78
C VAL A 164 7.78 2.97 -15.18
N ALA A 165 6.64 2.41 -15.60
CA ALA A 165 6.45 1.88 -16.95
C ALA A 165 5.56 2.84 -17.75
N LEU A 166 6.04 3.29 -18.91
CA LEU A 166 5.20 3.89 -19.93
C LEU A 166 4.51 2.76 -20.69
N THR A 167 3.20 2.82 -20.78
CA THR A 167 2.38 1.77 -21.39
C THR A 167 1.37 2.37 -22.37
N HIS A 168 1.05 1.62 -23.43
CA HIS A 168 -0.05 1.93 -24.34
C HIS A 168 -1.23 1.03 -23.99
N ALA A 169 -2.46 1.55 -23.93
CA ALA A 169 -3.62 0.70 -23.82
C ALA A 169 -3.84 -0.10 -25.13
N ILE A 170 -4.11 -1.39 -25.01
CA ILE A 170 -4.35 -2.26 -26.18
C ILE A 170 -5.69 -1.91 -26.84
N ASP A 171 -6.67 -1.57 -26.01
CA ASP A 171 -8.06 -1.36 -26.43
C ASP A 171 -8.38 0.13 -26.78
N ASN A 172 -7.43 1.06 -26.58
CA ASN A 172 -7.53 2.46 -27.02
C ASN A 172 -6.15 3.09 -27.26
N GLY A 173 -5.77 3.33 -28.51
CA GLY A 173 -4.48 3.95 -28.87
C GLY A 173 -4.31 5.43 -28.46
N GLU A 174 -5.40 6.11 -28.09
CA GLU A 174 -5.41 7.52 -27.67
C GLU A 174 -5.16 7.70 -26.16
N LEU A 175 -5.05 6.60 -25.39
CA LEU A 175 -4.68 6.60 -23.98
C LEU A 175 -3.30 5.96 -23.73
N LEU A 176 -2.41 6.76 -23.13
CA LEU A 176 -1.18 6.31 -22.50
C LEU A 176 -1.38 6.15 -20.98
N MET A 177 -0.62 5.26 -20.35
CA MET A 177 -0.56 5.15 -18.89
C MET A 177 0.90 5.06 -18.41
N GLU A 178 1.24 5.92 -17.45
CA GLU A 178 2.44 5.79 -16.61
C GLU A 178 2.08 4.93 -15.39
N HIS A 179 2.38 3.64 -15.42
CA HIS A 179 2.18 2.78 -14.24
C HIS A 179 3.39 2.91 -13.32
N VAL A 180 3.18 3.51 -12.16
CA VAL A 180 4.21 3.69 -11.14
C VAL A 180 4.29 2.43 -10.28
N TYR A 181 5.50 1.92 -10.06
CA TYR A 181 5.80 0.79 -9.20
C TYR A 181 6.74 1.24 -8.05
N PRO A 182 6.23 1.87 -6.98
CA PRO A 182 7.05 2.29 -5.84
C PRO A 182 7.57 1.07 -5.05
N ALA A 183 8.87 1.02 -4.79
CA ALA A 183 9.55 -0.09 -4.12
C ALA A 183 10.86 0.37 -3.43
N SER A 184 11.48 -0.49 -2.62
CA SER A 184 12.83 -0.23 -2.08
C SER A 184 13.91 -0.41 -3.16
N PRO A 185 15.08 0.24 -3.02
CA PRO A 185 16.20 0.09 -3.96
C PRO A 185 16.64 -1.38 -4.19
N GLU A 186 16.47 -2.22 -3.18
CA GLU A 186 16.79 -3.66 -3.19
C GLU A 186 15.97 -4.43 -4.25
N ALA A 187 14.75 -3.98 -4.55
CA ALA A 187 13.88 -4.62 -5.53
C ALA A 187 14.22 -4.23 -6.99
N LEU A 188 14.92 -3.11 -7.20
CA LEU A 188 15.13 -2.52 -8.52
C LEU A 188 15.86 -3.44 -9.53
N PRO A 189 16.87 -4.26 -9.16
CA PRO A 189 17.50 -5.19 -10.11
C PRO A 189 16.50 -6.20 -10.68
N LEU A 190 15.66 -6.78 -9.82
CA LEU A 190 14.62 -7.74 -10.22
C LEU A 190 13.50 -7.04 -11.01
N MET A 191 13.12 -5.82 -10.63
CA MET A 191 12.12 -5.03 -11.36
C MET A 191 12.59 -4.66 -12.78
N LYS A 192 13.88 -4.31 -12.96
CA LYS A 192 14.49 -4.07 -14.28
C LYS A 192 14.53 -5.33 -15.16
N GLN A 193 14.63 -6.52 -14.56
CA GLN A 193 14.60 -7.80 -15.28
C GLN A 193 13.17 -8.26 -15.63
N THR A 194 12.18 -7.90 -14.80
CA THR A 194 10.79 -8.37 -14.94
C THR A 194 9.89 -7.42 -15.72
N LEU A 195 10.06 -6.11 -15.57
CA LEU A 195 9.30 -5.10 -16.32
C LEU A 195 9.99 -4.85 -17.67
N SER A 196 9.76 -5.74 -18.64
CA SER A 196 10.35 -5.66 -19.99
C SER A 196 9.42 -4.98 -20.99
N VAL A 197 10.00 -4.36 -22.03
CA VAL A 197 9.25 -3.81 -23.17
C VAL A 197 8.57 -4.94 -23.94
N GLY A 198 7.30 -4.75 -24.31
CA GLY A 198 6.45 -5.76 -24.94
C GLY A 198 5.70 -6.66 -23.96
N LEU A 199 5.96 -6.56 -22.64
CA LEU A 199 5.18 -7.26 -21.62
C LEU A 199 3.74 -6.71 -21.56
N GLU A 200 2.74 -7.58 -21.43
CA GLU A 200 1.37 -7.16 -21.13
C GLU A 200 1.14 -7.05 -19.61
N VAL A 201 0.49 -5.95 -19.23
CA VAL A 201 0.00 -5.65 -17.89
C VAL A 201 -1.52 -5.60 -17.98
N LYS A 202 -2.17 -6.57 -17.34
CA LYS A 202 -3.62 -6.64 -17.18
C LYS A 202 -4.00 -6.10 -15.81
N LEU A 203 -5.04 -5.27 -15.74
CA LEU A 203 -5.55 -4.71 -14.49
C LEU A 203 -7.02 -5.12 -14.32
N GLU A 204 -7.28 -5.93 -13.31
CA GLU A 204 -8.60 -6.52 -13.05
C GLU A 204 -9.28 -5.92 -11.81
N ARG A 205 -10.56 -5.53 -11.94
CA ARG A 205 -11.39 -4.97 -10.85
C ARG A 205 -11.41 -5.80 -9.55
N THR A 206 -11.21 -7.11 -9.65
CA THR A 206 -11.22 -8.06 -8.52
C THR A 206 -9.89 -8.16 -7.78
N HIS A 207 -8.78 -7.75 -8.40
CA HIS A 207 -7.43 -8.02 -7.88
C HIS A 207 -6.60 -6.73 -7.77
N ASP A 208 -6.74 -5.82 -8.74
CA ASP A 208 -5.94 -4.60 -8.87
C ASP A 208 -6.77 -3.37 -8.54
N ILE A 209 -6.25 -2.58 -7.60
CA ILE A 209 -6.78 -1.26 -7.25
C ILE A 209 -5.64 -0.27 -7.48
N SER A 210 -5.51 0.12 -8.74
CA SER A 210 -4.54 1.10 -9.22
C SER A 210 -5.25 2.40 -9.57
N ALA A 211 -4.98 3.45 -8.78
CA ALA A 211 -5.67 4.72 -8.84
C ALA A 211 -5.01 5.69 -9.82
N VAL A 212 -5.80 6.44 -10.58
CA VAL A 212 -5.32 7.62 -11.31
C VAL A 212 -5.04 8.74 -10.30
N ILE A 213 -3.83 9.29 -10.32
CA ILE A 213 -3.42 10.41 -9.47
C ILE A 213 -3.16 11.71 -10.24
N HIS A 214 -3.01 11.61 -11.57
CA HIS A 214 -2.82 12.71 -12.50
C HIS A 214 -3.28 12.30 -13.92
N ALA A 215 -3.78 13.25 -14.70
CA ALA A 215 -4.06 13.10 -16.13
C ALA A 215 -3.50 14.30 -16.92
N ASP A 216 -2.66 14.03 -17.92
CA ASP A 216 -2.04 15.05 -18.78
C ASP A 216 -2.59 14.97 -20.21
N ARG A 217 -2.70 16.12 -20.89
CA ARG A 217 -3.12 16.20 -22.30
C ARG A 217 -1.89 16.47 -23.16
N LEU A 218 -1.61 15.54 -24.07
CA LEU A 218 -0.45 15.62 -24.94
C LEU A 218 -0.62 16.67 -26.04
N VAL A 219 0.51 17.14 -26.56
CA VAL A 219 0.60 18.06 -27.71
C VAL A 219 0.02 17.49 -29.02
N ASP A 220 -0.19 16.17 -29.08
CA ASP A 220 -0.82 15.45 -30.19
C ASP A 220 -2.30 15.13 -29.96
N GLY A 221 -2.88 15.61 -28.85
CA GLY A 221 -4.28 15.42 -28.48
C GLY A 221 -4.58 14.19 -27.62
N ARG A 222 -3.65 13.22 -27.52
CA ARG A 222 -3.82 12.02 -26.67
C ARG A 222 -3.86 12.37 -25.19
N MET A 223 -4.42 11.47 -24.38
CA MET A 223 -4.39 11.59 -22.91
C MET A 223 -3.36 10.63 -22.31
N MET A 224 -2.70 11.05 -21.22
CA MET A 224 -1.80 10.20 -20.44
C MET A 224 -2.14 10.25 -18.96
N VAL A 225 -2.41 9.09 -18.36
CA VAL A 225 -2.73 8.99 -16.93
C VAL A 225 -1.53 8.46 -16.12
N THR A 226 -1.24 9.09 -14.99
CA THR A 226 -0.25 8.59 -14.00
C THR A 226 -0.99 7.79 -12.93
N VAL A 227 -0.56 6.54 -12.73
CA VAL A 227 -1.36 5.51 -12.05
C VAL A 227 -0.54 4.78 -10.99
N VAL A 228 -1.10 4.60 -9.78
CA VAL A 228 -0.41 4.00 -8.62
C VAL A 228 -1.21 2.85 -8.00
N PRO A 229 -0.63 1.65 -7.80
CA PRO A 229 -1.27 0.53 -7.12
C PRO A 229 -1.37 0.75 -5.61
N LEU A 230 -2.58 0.95 -5.09
CA LEU A 230 -2.83 1.26 -3.66
C LEU A 230 -2.60 0.07 -2.71
N LEU A 231 -2.60 -1.14 -3.27
CA LEU A 231 -2.50 -2.39 -2.52
C LEU A 231 -1.06 -2.87 -2.33
N TYR A 232 -0.07 -2.20 -2.95
CA TYR A 232 1.38 -2.46 -2.90
C TYR A 232 1.71 -3.96 -2.73
N GLY A 233 1.27 -4.75 -3.71
CA GLY A 233 1.38 -6.22 -3.70
C GLY A 233 2.77 -6.72 -4.07
N SER A 234 2.91 -8.05 -4.05
CA SER A 234 4.01 -8.74 -4.74
C SER A 234 3.59 -9.03 -6.18
N TYR A 235 4.49 -8.83 -7.14
CA TYR A 235 4.25 -9.11 -8.56
C TYR A 235 5.22 -10.18 -9.06
N THR A 236 4.75 -11.02 -9.98
CA THR A 236 5.55 -12.02 -10.70
C THR A 236 5.32 -11.86 -12.19
N VAL A 237 6.30 -12.22 -13.01
CA VAL A 237 6.06 -12.48 -14.44
C VAL A 237 5.72 -13.95 -14.59
N THR A 238 4.76 -14.31 -15.43
CA THR A 238 4.25 -15.69 -15.57
C THR A 238 5.30 -16.74 -15.99
N ARG A 239 6.46 -16.32 -16.52
CA ARG A 239 7.62 -17.18 -16.78
C ARG A 239 8.96 -16.58 -16.29
N GLY A 240 8.92 -15.58 -15.41
CA GLY A 240 10.10 -14.86 -14.93
C GLY A 240 10.71 -15.43 -13.65
N LEU A 241 12.01 -15.26 -13.46
CA LEU A 241 12.73 -15.70 -12.26
C LEU A 241 12.61 -14.68 -11.12
N GLY A 242 11.48 -14.72 -10.40
CA GLY A 242 11.34 -14.10 -9.08
C GLY A 242 10.18 -13.11 -8.93
N THR A 243 9.83 -12.86 -7.67
CA THR A 243 8.77 -11.91 -7.26
C THR A 243 9.37 -10.66 -6.64
N PHE A 244 9.02 -9.47 -7.15
CA PHE A 244 9.32 -8.21 -6.46
C PHE A 244 8.10 -7.76 -5.65
N ARG A 245 8.32 -6.97 -4.58
CA ARG A 245 7.25 -6.46 -3.71
C ARG A 245 7.29 -4.94 -3.68
N LEU A 246 6.14 -4.33 -3.95
CA LEU A 246 5.96 -2.88 -3.85
C LEU A 246 5.88 -2.43 -2.38
N GLN A 247 6.20 -1.17 -2.15
CA GLN A 247 6.09 -0.51 -0.86
C GLN A 247 5.54 0.91 -1.06
N PRO A 248 4.65 1.42 -0.20
CA PRO A 248 4.23 2.81 -0.31
C PRO A 248 5.43 3.75 -0.15
N PRO A 249 5.52 4.82 -0.96
CA PRO A 249 6.63 5.78 -0.87
C PRO A 249 6.54 6.57 0.44
N LEU A 250 7.67 6.75 1.13
CA LEU A 250 7.73 7.47 2.42
C LEU A 250 7.44 8.97 2.28
N SER A 251 7.73 9.54 1.11
CA SER A 251 7.51 10.94 0.76
C SER A 251 7.41 11.11 -0.75
N LEU A 252 6.92 12.27 -1.21
CA LEU A 252 6.81 12.64 -2.61
C LEU A 252 7.57 13.94 -2.88
N ASN A 253 8.28 14.02 -4.00
CA ASN A 253 8.93 15.25 -4.45
C ASN A 253 8.03 15.97 -5.47
N LEU A 254 6.93 16.57 -5.02
CA LEU A 254 5.97 17.26 -5.90
C LEU A 254 6.61 18.39 -6.74
N ALA A 255 7.78 18.89 -6.36
CA ALA A 255 8.52 19.90 -7.11
C ALA A 255 9.17 19.36 -8.41
N ALA A 256 9.24 18.04 -8.59
CA ALA A 256 9.64 17.40 -9.86
C ALA A 256 8.59 17.57 -10.98
N GLY A 257 7.34 17.86 -10.60
CA GLY A 257 6.21 18.05 -11.50
C GLY A 257 5.77 16.79 -12.26
N TRP A 258 4.51 16.79 -12.69
CA TRP A 258 3.95 15.81 -13.61
C TRP A 258 4.20 16.22 -15.08
N PRO A 259 4.08 15.31 -16.05
CA PRO A 259 4.11 13.84 -15.92
C PRO A 259 5.51 13.32 -15.53
N LEU A 260 5.70 12.00 -15.38
CA LEU A 260 6.99 11.39 -15.04
C LEU A 260 7.91 11.23 -16.27
N PHE A 261 7.37 10.79 -17.41
CA PHE A 261 8.03 10.80 -18.72
C PHE A 261 7.87 12.17 -19.37
N LYS A 262 8.94 12.96 -19.37
CA LYS A 262 8.91 14.33 -19.91
C LYS A 262 8.82 14.27 -21.46
N SER A 263 8.16 15.25 -22.07
CA SER A 263 7.72 15.18 -23.49
C SER A 263 8.81 14.79 -24.50
N HIS A 264 10.04 15.31 -24.36
CA HIS A 264 11.18 14.97 -25.22
C HIS A 264 11.59 13.49 -25.09
N GLU A 265 11.73 13.01 -23.85
CA GLU A 265 12.08 11.62 -23.54
C GLU A 265 11.02 10.66 -24.08
N ARG A 266 9.74 10.99 -23.88
CA ARG A 266 8.62 10.23 -24.42
C ARG A 266 8.67 10.17 -25.95
N SER A 267 8.92 11.27 -26.65
CA SER A 267 8.99 11.25 -28.12
C SER A 267 10.12 10.35 -28.65
N VAL A 268 11.28 10.32 -27.98
CA VAL A 268 12.40 9.42 -28.35
C VAL A 268 12.05 7.95 -28.07
N ILE A 269 11.33 7.68 -26.98
CA ILE A 269 10.81 6.34 -26.67
C ILE A 269 9.81 5.88 -27.73
N GLU A 270 8.83 6.72 -28.09
CA GLU A 270 7.77 6.39 -29.04
C GLU A 270 8.33 6.16 -30.46
N GLN A 271 9.31 6.96 -30.89
CA GLN A 271 10.05 6.74 -32.14
C GLN A 271 10.79 5.39 -32.14
N ARG A 272 11.55 5.10 -31.08
CA ARG A 272 12.29 3.82 -30.94
C ARG A 272 11.35 2.61 -30.92
N TYR A 273 10.18 2.74 -30.29
CA TYR A 273 9.18 1.68 -30.25
C TYR A 273 8.49 1.48 -31.61
N ALA A 274 8.23 2.55 -32.35
CA ALA A 274 7.74 2.47 -33.73
C ALA A 274 8.74 1.77 -34.67
N GLU A 275 10.02 2.14 -34.61
CA GLU A 275 11.09 1.43 -35.31
C GLU A 275 11.15 -0.06 -34.94
N TYR A 276 11.09 -0.37 -33.64
CA TYR A 276 11.11 -1.75 -33.15
C TYR A 276 9.94 -2.56 -33.72
N ARG A 277 8.72 -2.00 -33.72
CA ARG A 277 7.54 -2.65 -34.32
C ARG A 277 7.70 -2.86 -35.83
N GLN A 278 8.24 -1.89 -36.56
CA GLN A 278 8.51 -2.01 -37.99
C GLN A 278 9.54 -3.13 -38.28
N LYS A 279 10.64 -3.16 -37.52
CA LYS A 279 11.70 -4.18 -37.64
C LYS A 279 11.15 -5.57 -37.33
N ALA A 280 10.36 -5.72 -36.26
CA ALA A 280 9.70 -6.98 -35.91
C ALA A 280 8.69 -7.46 -36.98
N ALA A 281 7.88 -6.56 -37.54
CA ALA A 281 6.95 -6.89 -38.62
C ALA A 281 7.68 -7.33 -39.91
N ALA A 282 8.77 -6.65 -40.27
CA ALA A 282 9.60 -7.04 -41.41
C ALA A 282 10.25 -8.44 -41.21
N THR A 283 10.70 -8.77 -40.00
CA THR A 283 11.20 -10.12 -39.68
C THR A 283 10.10 -11.18 -39.80
N GLN A 284 8.86 -10.88 -39.39
CA GLN A 284 7.73 -11.81 -39.55
C GLN A 284 7.31 -12.01 -41.02
N GLN A 285 7.44 -10.97 -41.85
CA GLN A 285 7.19 -11.05 -43.31
C GLN A 285 8.29 -11.80 -44.09
N GLY A 286 9.46 -12.04 -43.48
CA GLY A 286 10.53 -12.87 -44.02
C GLY A 286 10.34 -14.39 -43.84
N GLY A 287 9.23 -14.83 -43.25
CA GLY A 287 8.87 -16.25 -43.17
C GLY A 287 8.47 -16.85 -44.53
N PRO A 288 8.43 -18.19 -44.66
CA PRO A 288 8.04 -18.84 -45.91
C PRO A 288 6.63 -18.42 -46.36
N VAL A 289 6.52 -18.07 -47.64
CA VAL A 289 5.31 -17.47 -48.25
C VAL A 289 4.07 -18.34 -48.02
N PRO A 290 2.94 -17.78 -47.53
CA PRO A 290 1.73 -18.56 -47.31
C PRO A 290 1.13 -19.04 -48.63
N ILE A 291 0.94 -20.36 -48.74
CA ILE A 291 0.28 -21.00 -49.88
C ILE A 291 -1.21 -20.58 -49.88
N PRO A 292 -1.76 -20.01 -50.96
CA PRO A 292 -3.17 -19.65 -51.03
C PRO A 292 -4.08 -20.88 -50.89
N GLY A 293 -4.94 -20.90 -49.87
CA GLY A 293 -5.95 -21.97 -49.70
C GLY A 293 -6.37 -22.27 -48.26
N LEU A 294 -5.60 -21.87 -47.25
CA LEU A 294 -5.93 -22.10 -45.83
C LEU A 294 -6.18 -20.79 -45.08
N SER A 295 -7.45 -20.50 -44.82
CA SER A 295 -7.89 -19.34 -44.03
C SER A 295 -7.56 -19.52 -42.55
N GLN A 296 -6.41 -19.00 -42.11
CA GLN A 296 -6.09 -18.89 -40.69
C GLN A 296 -7.00 -17.84 -40.04
N SER A 297 -7.86 -18.26 -39.12
CA SER A 297 -8.68 -17.35 -38.32
C SER A 297 -7.78 -16.44 -37.49
N ALA A 298 -7.94 -15.12 -37.64
CA ALA A 298 -7.04 -14.11 -37.10
C ALA A 298 -7.21 -13.88 -35.59
N THR A 299 -6.89 -14.90 -34.78
CA THR A 299 -6.61 -14.72 -33.36
C THR A 299 -5.15 -14.30 -33.22
N PRO A 300 -4.81 -13.14 -32.60
CA PRO A 300 -3.42 -12.78 -32.37
C PRO A 300 -2.74 -13.82 -31.46
N PRO A 301 -1.46 -14.14 -31.67
CA PRO A 301 -0.75 -15.07 -30.81
C PRO A 301 -0.74 -14.56 -29.37
N PRO A 302 -1.02 -15.40 -28.36
CA PRO A 302 -1.17 -14.94 -26.98
C PRO A 302 0.13 -14.35 -26.45
N ALA A 303 0.01 -13.26 -25.69
CA ALA A 303 1.14 -12.62 -25.03
C ALA A 303 1.93 -13.65 -24.20
N GLN A 304 3.20 -13.82 -24.55
CA GLN A 304 3.99 -14.97 -24.08
C GLN A 304 4.51 -14.80 -22.64
N ASN A 305 4.31 -13.62 -22.05
CA ASN A 305 4.53 -13.26 -20.65
C ASN A 305 3.50 -12.21 -20.24
N GLU A 306 3.06 -12.26 -18.99
CA GLU A 306 2.12 -11.31 -18.36
C GLU A 306 2.64 -10.97 -16.96
N LEU A 307 2.47 -9.73 -16.51
CA LEU A 307 2.75 -9.34 -15.13
C LEU A 307 1.52 -9.63 -14.26
N VAL A 308 1.62 -10.64 -13.40
CA VAL A 308 0.52 -11.10 -12.53
C VAL A 308 0.86 -10.81 -11.07
N ARG A 309 -0.12 -10.29 -10.33
CA ARG A 309 0.04 -10.09 -8.88
C ARG A 309 -0.10 -11.40 -8.11
N VAL A 310 0.77 -11.57 -7.11
CA VAL A 310 0.75 -12.69 -6.16
C VAL A 310 0.24 -12.19 -4.80
N GLU A 311 -0.91 -12.69 -4.37
CA GLU A 311 -1.39 -12.52 -3.00
C GLU A 311 -0.66 -13.52 -2.07
N GLN A 312 -0.01 -13.01 -1.03
CA GLN A 312 0.54 -13.86 0.05
C GLN A 312 -0.57 -14.17 1.05
N ALA A 313 -0.79 -15.45 1.35
CA ALA A 313 -1.75 -15.87 2.37
C ALA A 313 -1.40 -15.25 3.74
N ARG A 314 -2.39 -14.66 4.42
CA ARG A 314 -2.22 -14.11 5.77
C ARG A 314 -1.78 -15.22 6.74
N PRO A 315 -0.67 -15.06 7.49
CA PRO A 315 -0.36 -15.98 8.57
C PRO A 315 -1.41 -15.85 9.67
N VAL A 316 -1.98 -16.98 10.11
CA VAL A 316 -2.98 -17.00 11.18
C VAL A 316 -2.28 -16.67 12.50
N GLN A 317 -2.69 -15.57 13.12
CA GLN A 317 -2.16 -15.14 14.42
C GLN A 317 -2.68 -16.10 15.51
N GLY A 318 -1.76 -16.78 16.20
CA GLY A 318 -2.11 -17.92 17.06
C GLY A 318 -2.96 -17.53 18.27
N PHE A 319 -4.16 -18.11 18.39
CA PHE A 319 -4.94 -18.05 19.61
C PHE A 319 -4.25 -18.82 20.74
N SER A 320 -3.90 -18.14 21.83
CA SER A 320 -3.44 -18.77 23.07
C SER A 320 -4.65 -19.07 23.96
N PRO A 321 -4.94 -20.34 24.31
CA PRO A 321 -6.02 -20.66 25.24
C PRO A 321 -5.63 -20.29 26.69
N PRO A 322 -6.58 -19.84 27.51
CA PRO A 322 -6.31 -19.52 28.91
C PRO A 322 -5.97 -20.79 29.73
N PRO A 323 -5.08 -20.69 30.73
CA PRO A 323 -4.67 -21.85 31.53
C PRO A 323 -5.80 -22.35 32.44
N VAL A 324 -6.06 -23.65 32.41
CA VAL A 324 -7.06 -24.31 33.26
C VAL A 324 -6.48 -24.53 34.65
N LEU A 325 -7.06 -23.89 35.67
CA LEU A 325 -6.71 -24.12 37.07
C LEU A 325 -7.22 -25.49 37.54
N ALA A 326 -6.30 -26.37 37.90
CA ALA A 326 -6.62 -27.69 38.44
C ALA A 326 -7.07 -27.61 39.91
N LYS A 327 -8.06 -28.44 40.26
CA LYS A 327 -8.41 -28.76 41.66
C LYS A 327 -8.91 -30.20 41.78
N ASN A 328 -8.13 -31.02 42.47
CA ASN A 328 -8.61 -32.26 43.11
C ASN A 328 -9.36 -31.85 44.41
N ASP A 329 -10.17 -32.67 45.09
CA ASP A 329 -10.12 -34.13 45.22
C ASP A 329 -11.52 -34.76 45.53
N LYS A 330 -11.54 -36.06 45.84
CA LYS A 330 -12.69 -36.98 46.07
C LYS A 330 -13.78 -36.49 47.06
N LEU A 331 -15.05 -36.95 46.87
CA LEU A 331 -15.63 -38.10 47.62
C LEU A 331 -17.04 -38.56 47.13
N ALA A 332 -17.38 -39.84 47.39
CA ALA A 332 -18.74 -40.43 47.52
C ALA A 332 -19.65 -40.65 46.27
N LYS A 333 -20.72 -41.46 46.49
CA LYS A 333 -21.59 -42.22 45.55
C LYS A 333 -22.74 -42.87 46.39
N PRO A 334 -23.95 -43.33 45.92
CA PRO A 334 -24.62 -43.30 44.59
C PRO A 334 -26.11 -42.77 44.55
N THR A 335 -26.74 -42.69 43.35
CA THR A 335 -28.12 -43.15 42.89
C THR A 335 -29.37 -43.10 43.83
N PRO A 336 -30.66 -42.88 43.38
CA PRO A 336 -31.29 -42.87 42.02
C PRO A 336 -32.27 -41.70 41.64
N LEU A 337 -32.85 -41.81 40.43
CA LEU A 337 -34.08 -41.18 39.87
C LEU A 337 -35.38 -41.48 40.69
N PRO A 338 -36.55 -40.77 40.55
CA PRO A 338 -37.34 -40.77 39.27
C PRO A 338 -38.41 -39.66 38.94
N LYS A 339 -38.79 -39.62 37.63
CA LYS A 339 -40.12 -39.39 37.01
C LYS A 339 -41.05 -38.18 37.36
N GLY A 340 -41.39 -37.39 36.33
CA GLY A 340 -42.63 -36.56 36.28
C GLY A 340 -42.72 -35.61 35.06
N LYS A 341 -43.07 -36.10 33.84
CA LYS A 341 -44.40 -36.01 33.17
C LYS A 341 -44.80 -34.63 32.56
N ARG A 342 -44.97 -34.62 31.21
CA ARG A 342 -45.93 -33.86 30.33
C ARG A 342 -46.28 -32.39 30.70
N GLY A 343 -46.17 -31.36 29.84
CA GLY A 343 -45.85 -31.26 28.41
C GLY A 343 -47.02 -30.77 27.53
N LYS A 344 -46.86 -29.64 26.80
CA LYS A 344 -47.76 -29.13 25.73
C LYS A 344 -47.05 -28.10 24.81
N LYS A 345 -47.59 -27.87 23.61
CA LYS A 345 -47.23 -26.85 22.58
C LYS A 345 -48.48 -25.94 22.30
N PRO A 346 -48.45 -24.91 21.42
CA PRO A 346 -47.62 -23.69 21.36
C PRO A 346 -48.51 -22.42 21.11
N THR A 347 -48.03 -21.41 20.35
CA THR A 347 -48.77 -20.28 19.70
C THR A 347 -49.40 -19.19 20.59
N PRO A 348 -49.68 -17.96 20.10
CA PRO A 348 -49.02 -17.13 19.05
C PRO A 348 -48.68 -15.68 19.53
N PRO A 349 -48.07 -14.79 18.71
CA PRO A 349 -47.71 -13.40 19.11
C PRO A 349 -48.69 -12.31 18.62
N PRO A 350 -48.68 -11.10 19.23
CA PRO A 350 -49.32 -9.90 18.68
C PRO A 350 -48.41 -9.11 17.71
N LYS A 351 -49.00 -8.19 16.93
CA LYS A 351 -48.35 -7.40 15.85
C LYS A 351 -48.46 -5.88 16.13
N ALA A 352 -47.68 -5.06 15.43
CA ALA A 352 -47.52 -3.62 15.71
C ALA A 352 -48.47 -2.68 14.93
N THR A 353 -48.64 -1.45 15.47
CA THR A 353 -49.21 -0.24 14.83
C THR A 353 -48.59 1.03 15.47
N PRO A 354 -48.70 2.27 14.91
CA PRO A 354 -47.52 3.16 14.81
C PRO A 354 -47.65 4.59 15.38
N ALA A 355 -46.49 5.28 15.43
CA ALA A 355 -46.19 6.72 15.24
C ALA A 355 -47.11 7.82 15.84
N PRO A 356 -46.52 8.92 16.36
CA PRO A 356 -46.24 10.06 15.47
C PRO A 356 -44.83 10.67 15.63
N ALA A 357 -44.51 11.64 14.77
CA ALA A 357 -43.23 12.36 14.77
C ALA A 357 -43.34 13.76 15.43
N MET A 358 -42.22 14.26 15.96
CA MET A 358 -42.04 15.67 16.35
C MET A 358 -40.67 16.19 15.90
N LEU A 359 -40.58 17.51 15.66
CA LEU A 359 -39.41 18.16 15.09
C LEU A 359 -38.40 18.63 16.14
N ALA A 360 -37.13 18.64 15.73
CA ALA A 360 -36.07 19.60 16.06
C ALA A 360 -35.85 20.03 17.53
N GLN A 361 -34.68 19.68 18.06
CA GLN A 361 -33.89 20.59 18.92
C GLN A 361 -32.38 20.38 18.71
N LYS A 362 -31.59 21.44 18.91
CA LYS A 362 -30.15 21.49 18.63
C LYS A 362 -29.37 22.00 19.86
N PRO A 363 -28.58 21.14 20.52
CA PRO A 363 -27.34 21.52 21.21
C PRO A 363 -26.17 21.44 20.22
N GLY A 364 -25.04 22.14 20.39
CA GLY A 364 -24.63 23.00 21.50
C GLY A 364 -23.13 22.77 21.73
N ALA A 365 -22.27 23.64 21.20
CA ALA A 365 -20.83 23.40 21.18
C ALA A 365 -20.15 23.82 22.50
N PRO A 366 -19.28 22.97 23.10
CA PRO A 366 -18.46 23.34 24.25
C PRO A 366 -17.04 23.80 23.82
N SER A 367 -16.53 24.83 24.50
CA SER A 367 -15.15 25.33 24.39
C SER A 367 -14.89 26.32 25.54
N PRO A 368 -13.68 26.44 26.10
CA PRO A 368 -12.70 25.39 26.41
C PRO A 368 -12.24 25.49 27.90
N THR A 369 -10.99 25.07 28.20
CA THR A 369 -10.24 25.23 29.47
C THR A 369 -10.56 24.26 30.63
N PRO A 370 -9.64 24.07 31.61
CA PRO A 370 -8.20 24.36 31.63
C PRO A 370 -7.31 23.10 31.82
N ILE A 371 -6.01 23.25 31.59
CA ILE A 371 -4.98 22.25 31.96
C ILE A 371 -4.62 22.44 33.45
N THR A 372 -4.43 21.35 34.20
CA THR A 372 -3.73 21.38 35.50
C THR A 372 -2.50 20.48 35.43
N ILE A 373 -1.36 21.01 35.89
CA ILE A 373 -0.05 20.35 35.87
C ILE A 373 0.28 19.84 37.28
N ALA A 374 0.87 18.65 37.37
CA ALA A 374 1.47 18.13 38.59
C ALA A 374 2.98 17.85 38.37
N SER A 375 3.81 18.82 38.77
CA SER A 375 5.24 18.65 39.01
C SER A 375 5.46 18.54 40.53
N ALA A 376 6.56 18.04 41.09
CA ALA A 376 7.63 17.11 40.71
C ALA A 376 8.52 16.98 41.98
N ARG A 377 9.45 16.02 42.07
CA ARG A 377 10.57 16.09 43.01
C ARG A 377 11.86 15.54 42.41
N THR A 378 12.97 16.19 42.74
CA THR A 378 14.32 15.98 42.19
C THR A 378 15.32 15.91 43.35
N PRO A 379 16.49 15.26 43.19
CA PRO A 379 17.74 15.82 43.74
C PRO A 379 18.84 16.03 42.66
N PRO A 380 19.86 16.89 42.89
CA PRO A 380 20.59 17.56 41.80
C PRO A 380 22.14 17.30 41.84
N PRO A 381 23.10 18.19 41.44
CA PRO A 381 24.12 17.82 40.42
C PRO A 381 25.61 18.08 40.78
N GLY A 382 26.53 17.82 39.83
CA GLY A 382 27.98 18.16 39.90
C GLY A 382 28.65 18.14 38.49
N ILE A 383 29.79 18.85 38.30
CA ILE A 383 30.39 19.12 36.96
C ILE A 383 31.97 18.90 36.96
N PRO A 384 32.83 19.39 36.01
CA PRO A 384 33.83 18.57 35.28
C PRO A 384 35.31 18.83 35.66
N PRO A 385 36.30 18.33 34.89
CA PRO A 385 36.99 19.23 33.93
C PRO A 385 37.53 18.60 32.60
N GLU A 386 38.06 19.48 31.73
CA GLU A 386 38.78 19.27 30.43
C GLU A 386 40.32 19.56 30.62
N PRO A 387 41.23 19.65 29.60
CA PRO A 387 41.16 19.37 28.14
C PRO A 387 42.23 18.29 27.73
N ALA A 388 43.06 18.25 26.65
CA ALA A 388 43.44 19.17 25.55
C ALA A 388 44.25 18.50 24.37
N ILE A 389 44.45 19.27 23.28
CA ILE A 389 45.44 19.16 22.16
C ILE A 389 45.21 18.12 21.02
N GLN A 390 45.64 18.48 19.80
CA GLN A 390 45.46 17.87 18.46
C GLN A 390 46.86 17.68 17.77
N PRO A 391 47.11 17.64 16.43
CA PRO A 391 46.28 17.38 15.23
C PRO A 391 46.97 16.50 14.10
N VAL A 392 46.35 16.48 12.90
CA VAL A 392 46.88 16.26 11.50
C VAL A 392 47.25 14.86 10.94
N ALA A 393 46.76 14.60 9.71
CA ALA A 393 47.50 14.18 8.49
C ALA A 393 47.15 12.84 7.76
N GLN A 394 46.63 13.01 6.53
CA GLN A 394 46.86 12.26 5.28
C GLN A 394 46.58 10.74 5.14
N ALA A 395 45.89 10.41 4.03
CA ALA A 395 46.04 9.16 3.26
C ALA A 395 46.96 9.43 2.04
N PRO A 396 47.70 8.44 1.52
CA PRO A 396 47.15 7.48 0.54
C PRO A 396 47.47 6.01 0.97
N SER A 397 47.45 4.93 0.16
CA SER A 397 47.33 4.71 -1.30
C SER A 397 46.72 3.34 -1.65
N VAL A 398 46.74 2.95 -2.94
CA VAL A 398 46.56 1.58 -3.46
C VAL A 398 47.83 1.09 -4.16
N PRO A 399 48.09 -0.23 -4.15
CA PRO A 399 48.52 -0.95 -5.36
C PRO A 399 47.68 -2.23 -5.60
N ALA A 400 47.86 -2.90 -6.75
CA ALA A 400 47.00 -3.99 -7.22
C ALA A 400 47.77 -5.17 -7.87
N ALA A 401 47.17 -6.38 -7.82
CA ALA A 401 47.49 -7.63 -8.57
C ALA A 401 48.93 -8.22 -8.36
N THR A 402 49.26 -9.52 -8.48
CA THR A 402 48.67 -10.76 -9.08
C THR A 402 49.45 -11.97 -8.46
N PRO A 403 49.41 -13.27 -8.89
CA PRO A 403 48.35 -14.19 -9.37
C PRO A 403 48.17 -15.45 -8.45
N VAL A 404 47.51 -16.53 -8.94
CA VAL A 404 47.05 -17.77 -8.25
C VAL A 404 48.13 -18.89 -8.13
N PRO A 405 47.99 -19.93 -7.25
CA PRO A 405 47.41 -21.23 -7.68
C PRO A 405 46.68 -22.13 -6.60
N VAL A 406 45.49 -22.67 -6.97
CA VAL A 406 45.14 -24.13 -7.14
C VAL A 406 45.63 -25.16 -6.07
N LEU A 407 44.83 -26.07 -5.43
CA LEU A 407 43.40 -26.47 -5.62
C LEU A 407 42.55 -26.87 -4.37
N PRO A 408 42.67 -28.05 -3.67
CA PRO A 408 41.45 -28.81 -3.32
C PRO A 408 41.21 -29.20 -1.82
N ALA A 409 39.95 -29.65 -1.58
CA ALA A 409 39.49 -30.68 -0.61
C ALA A 409 38.58 -30.29 0.59
N GLN A 410 37.26 -30.21 0.29
CA GLN A 410 36.12 -30.83 1.01
C GLN A 410 35.68 -30.35 2.43
N PRO A 411 34.35 -30.20 2.73
CA PRO A 411 33.86 -29.54 3.95
C PRO A 411 33.02 -30.40 4.93
N ALA A 412 32.96 -29.97 6.20
CA ALA A 412 31.86 -30.19 7.17
C ALA A 412 32.12 -29.39 8.47
N PRO A 413 31.13 -29.14 9.34
CA PRO A 413 29.71 -28.82 9.09
C PRO A 413 29.30 -27.47 9.74
N ALA A 414 28.09 -26.98 9.46
CA ALA A 414 27.47 -25.92 10.25
C ALA A 414 25.94 -26.11 10.33
N GLU A 415 25.43 -26.61 11.46
CA GLU A 415 24.02 -26.51 11.79
C GLU A 415 23.72 -25.12 12.34
N THR A 416 22.88 -24.34 11.65
CA THR A 416 21.78 -23.53 12.23
C THR A 416 21.11 -22.68 11.14
N ALA A 417 19.88 -22.25 11.42
CA ALA A 417 18.98 -21.50 10.53
C ALA A 417 18.61 -22.19 9.20
N ASN A 418 17.30 -22.42 9.02
CA ASN A 418 16.53 -21.64 8.04
C ASN A 418 15.04 -22.03 8.05
N VAL A 419 14.18 -21.10 8.50
CA VAL A 419 12.75 -21.15 8.21
C VAL A 419 12.53 -20.44 6.87
N ALA A 420 12.73 -21.16 5.78
CA ALA A 420 12.56 -20.65 4.42
C ALA A 420 11.23 -21.12 3.82
N LEU A 421 10.37 -20.20 3.42
CA LEU A 421 9.07 -20.50 2.81
C LEU A 421 9.06 -20.10 1.32
N ALA A 422 8.99 -21.10 0.44
CA ALA A 422 8.48 -21.08 -0.93
C ALA A 422 8.81 -19.88 -1.85
N SER A 423 9.78 -20.07 -2.74
CA SER A 423 9.93 -19.30 -3.99
C SER A 423 9.29 -20.06 -5.16
N ASN A 424 8.54 -19.37 -6.02
CA ASN A 424 7.87 -19.97 -7.19
C ASN A 424 8.74 -19.95 -8.45
N ALA A 425 9.76 -20.81 -8.52
CA ALA A 425 10.43 -21.22 -9.76
C ALA A 425 11.16 -22.56 -9.54
N GLY A 426 10.79 -23.60 -10.28
CA GLY A 426 11.14 -25.00 -9.95
C GLY A 426 10.19 -25.60 -8.90
N GLY A 427 10.05 -26.93 -8.89
CA GLY A 427 9.08 -27.66 -8.06
C GLY A 427 9.15 -27.31 -6.57
N GLY A 428 8.01 -27.03 -5.96
CA GLY A 428 7.94 -26.21 -4.74
C GLY A 428 8.73 -26.77 -3.54
N SER A 429 9.36 -25.85 -2.80
CA SER A 429 10.21 -26.16 -1.64
C SER A 429 9.41 -26.48 -0.37
N TRP A 430 8.63 -27.55 -0.40
CA TRP A 430 8.00 -28.15 0.78
C TRP A 430 8.72 -29.43 1.21
N LYS A 431 8.65 -29.76 2.51
CA LYS A 431 9.22 -31.00 3.03
C LYS A 431 8.47 -32.22 2.47
N THR A 432 9.20 -33.14 1.86
CA THR A 432 8.69 -34.48 1.53
C THR A 432 8.91 -35.45 2.69
N PHE A 433 8.11 -36.51 2.72
CA PHE A 433 8.09 -37.51 3.78
C PHE A 433 8.24 -38.92 3.20
N PRO A 434 8.88 -39.86 3.93
CA PRO A 434 8.76 -41.29 3.64
C PRO A 434 7.30 -41.76 3.73
N PRO A 435 6.94 -42.88 3.07
CA PRO A 435 5.59 -43.43 3.11
C PRO A 435 5.11 -43.70 4.54
N GLY A 436 3.89 -43.27 4.85
CA GLY A 436 3.32 -43.38 6.21
C GLY A 436 4.03 -42.54 7.28
N LYS A 437 4.95 -41.63 6.91
CA LYS A 437 5.62 -40.69 7.83
C LYS A 437 5.20 -39.22 7.61
N MET A 438 4.09 -39.00 6.90
CA MET A 438 3.46 -37.68 6.78
C MET A 438 2.89 -37.17 8.12
N PRO A 439 2.65 -35.86 8.27
CA PRO A 439 1.93 -35.29 9.41
C PRO A 439 0.53 -35.89 9.59
N LEU A 440 -0.05 -35.75 10.79
CA LEU A 440 -1.44 -36.12 11.02
C LEU A 440 -2.40 -35.18 10.26
N GLY A 441 -3.43 -35.77 9.65
CA GLY A 441 -4.46 -35.08 8.86
C GLY A 441 -5.54 -36.07 8.40
N ARG A 442 -6.66 -35.55 7.91
CA ARG A 442 -7.83 -36.35 7.53
C ARG A 442 -7.70 -36.91 6.12
N LEU A 443 -7.68 -38.23 6.00
CA LEU A 443 -7.60 -38.94 4.72
C LEU A 443 -9.00 -39.11 4.10
N ILE A 444 -9.17 -38.69 2.86
CA ILE A 444 -10.45 -38.73 2.11
C ILE A 444 -10.30 -39.37 0.73
N GLY A 445 -11.41 -39.87 0.20
CA GLY A 445 -11.52 -40.35 -1.18
C GLY A 445 -12.02 -39.27 -2.15
N THR A 446 -12.26 -39.68 -3.40
CA THR A 446 -12.70 -38.77 -4.47
C THR A 446 -14.18 -38.38 -4.40
N GLY A 447 -15.01 -39.09 -3.62
CA GLY A 447 -16.41 -38.72 -3.38
C GLY A 447 -16.52 -37.54 -2.40
N ASP A 448 -15.71 -37.54 -1.34
CA ASP A 448 -15.76 -36.56 -0.25
C ASP A 448 -15.25 -35.16 -0.66
N LEU A 449 -14.66 -35.04 -1.86
CA LEU A 449 -14.12 -33.79 -2.40
C LEU A 449 -15.18 -32.68 -2.52
N ARG A 450 -16.46 -33.03 -2.69
CA ARG A 450 -17.56 -32.06 -2.73
C ARG A 450 -17.84 -31.44 -1.36
N ASP A 451 -17.82 -32.22 -0.29
CA ASP A 451 -17.98 -31.73 1.08
C ASP A 451 -16.83 -30.80 1.48
N VAL A 452 -15.61 -31.06 1.00
CA VAL A 452 -14.46 -30.15 1.18
C VAL A 452 -14.63 -28.87 0.35
N ALA A 453 -15.26 -28.93 -0.83
CA ALA A 453 -15.55 -27.75 -1.63
C ALA A 453 -16.58 -26.82 -0.98
N GLU A 454 -17.57 -27.39 -0.28
CA GLU A 454 -18.68 -26.64 0.33
C GLU A 454 -18.36 -26.18 1.78
N ARG A 455 -17.42 -26.83 2.48
CA ARG A 455 -16.96 -26.44 3.84
C ARG A 455 -15.60 -25.71 3.85
N GLY A 456 -14.83 -25.79 2.76
CA GLY A 456 -13.43 -25.35 2.70
C GLY A 456 -12.49 -26.26 3.50
N LEU A 457 -11.19 -25.93 3.47
CA LEU A 457 -10.15 -26.68 4.21
C LEU A 457 -10.11 -26.36 5.71
N ALA A 458 -10.71 -25.25 6.16
CA ALA A 458 -10.86 -24.85 7.57
C ALA A 458 -9.57 -24.84 8.45
N GLY A 459 -8.38 -24.90 7.85
CA GLY A 459 -7.10 -25.08 8.57
C GLY A 459 -6.72 -26.53 8.88
N GLU A 460 -7.56 -27.50 8.50
CA GLU A 460 -7.29 -28.93 8.58
C GLU A 460 -6.35 -29.38 7.45
N ARG A 461 -5.39 -30.27 7.75
CA ARG A 461 -4.64 -30.98 6.71
C ARG A 461 -5.51 -32.11 6.17
N ILE A 462 -5.84 -32.04 4.89
CA ILE A 462 -6.64 -33.07 4.21
C ILE A 462 -5.77 -33.79 3.18
N TYR A 463 -5.82 -35.12 3.21
CA TYR A 463 -5.06 -36.01 2.33
C TYR A 463 -5.99 -36.73 1.36
N LEU A 464 -5.62 -36.77 0.07
CA LEU A 464 -6.40 -37.38 -1.00
C LEU A 464 -5.82 -38.74 -1.40
N LYS A 465 -6.59 -39.81 -1.18
CA LYS A 465 -6.36 -41.15 -1.76
C LYS A 465 -7.29 -41.39 -2.96
N GLY A 466 -6.88 -42.26 -3.88
CA GLY A 466 -7.64 -42.61 -5.07
C GLY A 466 -6.79 -43.14 -6.22
N GLN A 467 -7.46 -43.54 -7.30
CA GLN A 467 -6.80 -43.90 -8.56
C GLN A 467 -7.09 -42.81 -9.59
N PHE A 468 -6.06 -42.39 -10.32
CA PHE A 468 -6.08 -41.21 -11.17
C PHE A 468 -5.45 -41.51 -12.53
N VAL A 469 -6.00 -40.93 -13.59
CA VAL A 469 -5.40 -40.98 -14.94
C VAL A 469 -4.81 -39.60 -15.26
N VAL A 470 -3.57 -39.56 -15.73
CA VAL A 470 -2.91 -38.31 -16.17
C VAL A 470 -3.45 -37.89 -17.53
N ASN A 471 -4.11 -36.75 -17.58
CA ASN A 471 -4.59 -36.13 -18.83
C ASN A 471 -3.53 -35.26 -19.52
N PHE A 472 -2.65 -34.63 -18.73
CA PHE A 472 -1.58 -33.75 -19.19
C PHE A 472 -0.47 -33.73 -18.14
N SER A 473 0.78 -33.60 -18.56
CA SER A 473 1.95 -33.54 -17.68
C SER A 473 2.90 -32.46 -18.19
N ASP A 474 3.48 -31.72 -17.26
CA ASP A 474 4.36 -30.56 -17.45
C ASP A 474 5.54 -30.66 -16.47
N ALA A 475 6.58 -29.85 -16.63
CA ALA A 475 7.89 -30.04 -15.99
C ALA A 475 7.85 -30.25 -14.45
N ASN A 476 6.89 -29.67 -13.73
CA ASN A 476 6.69 -29.87 -12.29
C ASN A 476 5.20 -30.07 -11.90
N LYS A 477 4.29 -30.34 -12.85
CA LYS A 477 2.84 -30.42 -12.58
C LYS A 477 2.15 -31.49 -13.44
N ALA A 478 1.13 -32.15 -12.90
CA ALA A 478 0.27 -33.05 -13.69
C ALA A 478 -1.22 -32.70 -13.51
N VAL A 479 -1.98 -32.75 -14.59
CA VAL A 479 -3.44 -32.60 -14.59
C VAL A 479 -4.04 -33.99 -14.75
N MET A 480 -4.93 -34.36 -13.83
CA MET A 480 -5.42 -35.73 -13.68
C MET A 480 -6.94 -35.76 -13.50
N ARG A 481 -7.56 -36.91 -13.79
CA ARG A 481 -8.97 -37.19 -13.49
C ARG A 481 -9.12 -38.43 -12.61
N PRO A 482 -10.06 -38.46 -11.64
CA PRO A 482 -10.44 -39.68 -10.93
C PRO A 482 -10.83 -40.81 -11.87
N ARG A 483 -10.25 -42.00 -11.67
CA ARG A 483 -10.70 -43.24 -12.30
C ARG A 483 -11.81 -43.84 -11.45
N ALA A 484 -13.05 -43.43 -11.72
CA ALA A 484 -14.23 -43.93 -11.01
C ALA A 484 -14.27 -45.46 -11.04
N LYS A 485 -14.45 -46.09 -9.86
CA LYS A 485 -14.65 -47.53 -9.76
C LYS A 485 -16.09 -47.86 -10.16
N LEU A 486 -16.32 -49.06 -10.69
CA LEU A 486 -17.61 -49.43 -11.29
C LEU A 486 -18.80 -49.29 -10.32
N THR A 487 -18.53 -49.44 -9.02
CA THR A 487 -19.49 -49.28 -7.91
C THR A 487 -20.04 -47.86 -7.76
N ASP A 488 -19.28 -46.80 -8.05
CA ASP A 488 -19.74 -45.41 -7.84
C ASP A 488 -20.85 -45.00 -8.81
N LYS A 489 -20.93 -45.65 -9.98
CA LYS A 489 -21.91 -45.34 -11.03
C LYS A 489 -23.36 -45.73 -10.68
N VAL A 490 -23.58 -46.55 -9.66
CA VAL A 490 -24.90 -47.13 -9.36
C VAL A 490 -25.65 -46.35 -8.27
N LEU A 491 -24.93 -45.58 -7.43
CA LEU A 491 -25.50 -44.87 -6.27
C LEU A 491 -25.72 -43.37 -6.49
N HIS A 492 -25.20 -42.78 -7.57
CA HIS A 492 -25.27 -41.33 -7.82
C HIS A 492 -26.11 -41.01 -9.07
N PHE A 493 -27.42 -40.91 -8.89
CA PHE A 493 -28.34 -40.43 -9.92
C PHE A 493 -28.21 -38.91 -10.13
N GLY A 494 -27.58 -38.50 -11.23
CA GLY A 494 -27.68 -37.15 -11.80
C GLY A 494 -26.40 -36.30 -11.74
N GLY A 495 -26.01 -35.74 -12.89
CA GLY A 495 -24.99 -34.68 -13.01
C GLY A 495 -23.55 -35.14 -12.84
N GLY A 496 -22.88 -35.48 -13.95
CA GLY A 496 -21.45 -35.85 -13.94
C GLY A 496 -20.52 -34.67 -13.70
N SER A 497 -20.31 -34.28 -12.43
CA SER A 497 -19.34 -33.25 -12.05
C SER A 497 -17.91 -33.66 -12.43
N SER A 498 -17.32 -32.98 -13.41
CA SER A 498 -16.06 -33.35 -14.07
C SER A 498 -14.83 -33.01 -13.23
N THR A 499 -14.61 -33.71 -12.12
CA THR A 499 -13.50 -33.42 -11.19
C THR A 499 -12.13 -33.47 -11.89
N ARG A 500 -11.43 -32.33 -11.86
CA ARG A 500 -10.07 -32.13 -12.36
C ARG A 500 -9.13 -31.96 -11.16
N ILE A 501 -8.11 -32.80 -11.09
CA ILE A 501 -7.06 -32.70 -10.06
C ILE A 501 -5.82 -32.09 -10.70
N VAL A 502 -5.20 -31.13 -10.03
CA VAL A 502 -3.94 -30.50 -10.42
C VAL A 502 -2.93 -30.82 -9.34
N VAL A 503 -1.97 -31.68 -9.67
CA VAL A 503 -0.87 -32.09 -8.78
C VAL A 503 0.35 -31.23 -9.04
N GLU A 504 0.90 -30.64 -8.00
CA GLU A 504 2.23 -30.01 -8.02
C GLU A 504 3.28 -30.94 -7.44
N PHE A 505 4.46 -31.01 -8.07
CA PHE A 505 5.57 -31.87 -7.67
C PHE A 505 6.75 -31.05 -7.10
N PRO A 506 7.51 -31.59 -6.13
CA PRO A 506 8.68 -30.93 -5.57
C PRO A 506 9.88 -31.02 -6.53
N ASN A 507 10.84 -30.12 -6.37
CA ASN A 507 12.07 -30.08 -7.20
C ASN A 507 12.77 -31.45 -7.23
N GLY A 508 13.15 -31.90 -8.44
CA GLY A 508 13.81 -33.17 -8.68
C GLY A 508 12.88 -34.39 -8.83
N TYR A 509 11.57 -34.23 -8.63
CA TYR A 509 10.59 -35.29 -8.86
C TYR A 509 10.08 -35.23 -10.31
N THR A 510 10.14 -36.34 -11.06
CA THR A 510 9.61 -36.44 -12.43
C THR A 510 8.09 -36.69 -12.43
N PRO A 511 7.26 -35.77 -12.97
CA PRO A 511 5.81 -35.96 -13.01
C PRO A 511 5.43 -37.16 -13.90
N PRO A 512 4.45 -38.01 -13.51
CA PRO A 512 4.06 -39.17 -14.31
C PRO A 512 3.60 -38.77 -15.71
N PRO A 513 3.93 -39.56 -16.76
CA PRO A 513 3.67 -39.17 -18.15
C PRO A 513 2.17 -39.16 -18.50
N GLN A 514 1.83 -38.46 -19.59
CA GLN A 514 0.45 -38.42 -20.09
C GLN A 514 -0.08 -39.84 -20.39
N GLY A 515 -1.33 -40.11 -20.00
CA GLY A 515 -1.95 -41.43 -20.09
C GLY A 515 -1.61 -42.39 -18.94
N ALA A 516 -0.61 -42.09 -18.10
CA ALA A 516 -0.27 -42.94 -16.97
C ALA A 516 -1.41 -43.04 -15.95
N VAL A 517 -1.54 -44.21 -15.32
CA VAL A 517 -2.47 -44.45 -14.21
C VAL A 517 -1.68 -44.46 -12.91
N VAL A 518 -1.97 -43.49 -12.04
CA VAL A 518 -1.34 -43.36 -10.71
C VAL A 518 -2.33 -43.86 -9.65
N ASN A 519 -1.84 -44.64 -8.70
CA ASN A 519 -2.59 -45.04 -7.52
C ASN A 519 -2.05 -44.33 -6.28
N ARG A 520 -2.94 -43.87 -5.40
CA ARG A 520 -2.61 -43.18 -4.15
C ARG A 520 -3.37 -43.83 -3.03
N ASP A 521 -2.63 -44.44 -2.12
CA ASP A 521 -3.15 -45.17 -0.95
C ASP A 521 -3.02 -44.32 0.33
N GLU A 522 -3.10 -44.97 1.48
CA GLU A 522 -3.07 -44.32 2.80
C GLU A 522 -1.65 -43.99 3.28
N LEU A 523 -0.63 -44.62 2.66
CA LEU A 523 0.78 -44.42 2.95
C LEU A 523 1.41 -43.37 2.01
N ARG A 524 0.84 -43.17 0.82
CA ARG A 524 1.27 -42.20 -0.21
C ARG A 524 0.13 -41.33 -0.79
N PRO A 525 -0.73 -40.67 0.01
CA PRO A 525 -1.73 -39.75 -0.53
C PRO A 525 -1.09 -38.43 -1.01
N TYR A 526 -1.87 -37.63 -1.74
CA TYR A 526 -1.52 -36.22 -1.99
C TYR A 526 -2.05 -35.32 -0.86
N GLU A 527 -1.39 -34.19 -0.56
CA GLU A 527 -1.95 -33.18 0.36
C GLU A 527 -2.79 -32.17 -0.43
N ILE A 528 -4.05 -31.96 -0.04
CA ILE A 528 -4.94 -30.98 -0.69
C ILE A 528 -4.53 -29.58 -0.24
N THR A 529 -4.20 -28.71 -1.19
CA THR A 529 -3.85 -27.30 -0.95
C THR A 529 -5.03 -26.37 -1.18
N GLU A 530 -5.94 -26.70 -2.10
CA GLU A 530 -7.15 -25.92 -2.37
C GLU A 530 -8.23 -26.75 -3.09
N VAL A 531 -9.51 -26.43 -2.89
CA VAL A 531 -10.63 -26.95 -3.69
C VAL A 531 -11.48 -25.79 -4.18
N ARG A 532 -11.67 -25.67 -5.50
CA ARG A 532 -12.51 -24.65 -6.14
C ARG A 532 -13.64 -25.30 -6.93
N LYS A 533 -14.87 -24.85 -6.71
CA LYS A 533 -16.05 -25.15 -7.53
C LYS A 533 -16.22 -24.03 -8.56
N GLN A 534 -16.27 -24.36 -9.85
CA GLN A 534 -16.58 -23.40 -10.91
C GLN A 534 -18.10 -23.29 -11.10
N GLU A 535 -18.52 -22.20 -11.75
CA GLU A 535 -19.93 -21.90 -12.04
C GLU A 535 -20.59 -23.00 -12.90
N ASP A 536 -19.84 -23.58 -13.84
CA ASP A 536 -20.22 -24.76 -14.65
C ASP A 536 -20.41 -26.07 -13.85
N GLY A 537 -20.28 -26.02 -12.52
CA GLY A 537 -20.30 -27.20 -11.65
C GLY A 537 -19.04 -28.07 -11.73
N GLN A 538 -18.01 -27.65 -12.47
CA GLN A 538 -16.73 -28.36 -12.50
C GLN A 538 -15.97 -28.17 -11.18
N LEU A 539 -15.35 -29.25 -10.68
CA LEU A 539 -14.57 -29.24 -9.45
C LEU A 539 -13.08 -29.30 -9.75
N ASN A 540 -12.34 -28.22 -9.43
CA ASN A 540 -10.89 -28.16 -9.53
C ASN A 540 -10.28 -28.37 -8.14
N VAL A 541 -9.44 -29.39 -8.01
CA VAL A 541 -8.79 -29.79 -6.76
C VAL A 541 -7.28 -29.63 -6.93
N PHE A 542 -6.69 -28.70 -6.19
CA PHE A 542 -5.25 -28.48 -6.18
C PHE A 542 -4.63 -29.28 -5.05
N VAL A 543 -3.61 -30.06 -5.37
CA VAL A 543 -2.90 -30.94 -4.43
C VAL A 543 -1.41 -30.89 -4.68
N ARG A 544 -0.61 -31.28 -3.68
CA ARG A 544 0.84 -31.43 -3.83
C ARG A 544 1.32 -32.84 -3.50
N GLU A 545 2.37 -33.26 -4.20
CA GLU A 545 3.14 -34.46 -3.88
C GLU A 545 4.01 -34.23 -2.64
N ILE A 546 3.60 -34.79 -1.51
CA ILE A 546 4.36 -34.74 -0.25
C ILE A 546 5.22 -35.98 -0.03
N MET A 547 5.15 -36.99 -0.90
CA MET A 547 5.95 -38.21 -0.77
C MET A 547 7.32 -38.07 -1.43
N GLN A 548 8.30 -38.75 -0.86
CA GLN A 548 9.58 -39.00 -1.53
C GLN A 548 9.37 -39.93 -2.76
N PRO A 549 10.19 -39.80 -3.81
CA PRO A 549 10.18 -40.73 -4.94
C PRO A 549 10.56 -42.16 -4.50
N ASN A 550 10.38 -43.12 -5.41
CA ASN A 550 10.93 -44.48 -5.27
C ASN A 550 12.38 -44.54 -5.71
#